data_AF-A0A848YAG4-F1
#
_entry.id   AF-A0A848YAG4-F1
#
_cell.length_a   1.000
_cell.length_b   1.000
_cell.length_c   1.000
_cell.angle_alpha   90.00
_cell.angle_beta   90.00
_cell.angle_gamma   90.00
#
_symmetry.space_group_name_H-M   'P 1'
#
loop_
_entity.id
_entity.type
_entity.pdbx_description
1 polymer ?
#
loop_
_entity_poly.entity_id
_entity_poly.type
_entity_poly.pdbx_seq_one_letter_code
_entity_poly.pdbx_strand_id
1 'polypeptide(L)'
;MKEALAGRRRSLHGHWSSRTAFILAVTGSAVGLGNIWKFPYVAGINGGGAFVLVYLGCVLAVGLPIMMAEILIGRRGRRNPVATMALLGDEEGSSRHWRLLGAAGVATAFLILSFYSVIAGWSMAYIFAGARGGFTGGDATLINGLFAQLQGSWRMTGLWHTFFMGLTVVVVARGVRDGLERAVQILMPALVGLLLLLLGYSIVQGAFLEGLRFLFEPKFDALTADGVLMALG
;
A
#
# COMPACT_ATOMS: atom_id res chain seq x y z
N MET A 1 -40.98 23.07 -2.40
CA MET A 1 -39.74 23.90 -2.46
C MET A 1 -38.60 23.25 -1.65
N LYS A 2 -38.24 21.99 -1.94
CA LYS A 2 -37.05 21.30 -1.39
C LYS A 2 -36.24 20.55 -2.47
N GLU A 3 -36.69 20.57 -3.72
CA GLU A 3 -36.05 19.84 -4.84
C GLU A 3 -35.12 20.73 -5.70
N ALA A 4 -34.92 22.01 -5.36
CA ALA A 4 -34.27 22.97 -6.26
C ALA A 4 -32.78 23.27 -5.97
N LEU A 5 -32.10 22.53 -5.08
CA LEU A 5 -30.69 22.79 -4.73
C LEU A 5 -29.81 21.53 -4.67
N ALA A 6 -30.04 20.55 -5.53
CA ALA A 6 -29.00 19.55 -5.83
C ALA A 6 -27.91 20.17 -6.74
N GLY A 7 -27.33 21.29 -6.31
CA GLY A 7 -26.15 21.85 -6.94
C GLY A 7 -25.05 20.79 -6.88
N ARG A 8 -24.47 20.41 -8.04
CA ARG A 8 -23.34 19.50 -8.13
C ARG A 8 -22.28 19.94 -7.11
N ARG A 9 -22.11 19.15 -6.04
CA ARG A 9 -21.08 19.41 -5.03
C ARG A 9 -19.74 19.54 -5.75
N ARG A 10 -19.09 20.70 -5.61
CA ARG A 10 -17.72 20.91 -6.10
C ARG A 10 -16.75 20.42 -5.03
N SER A 11 -15.78 19.62 -5.44
CA SER A 11 -14.66 19.26 -4.58
C SER A 11 -13.83 20.52 -4.32
N LEU A 12 -13.52 20.78 -3.06
CA LEU A 12 -12.54 21.82 -2.67
C LEU A 12 -11.11 21.41 -3.05
N HIS A 13 -10.88 20.11 -3.27
CA HIS A 13 -9.60 19.53 -3.69
C HIS A 13 -9.62 19.27 -5.21
N GLY A 14 -8.45 19.34 -5.86
CA GLY A 14 -8.32 19.14 -7.31
C GLY A 14 -8.92 17.82 -7.81
N HIS A 15 -9.33 17.79 -9.07
CA HIS A 15 -9.82 16.58 -9.74
C HIS A 15 -8.65 15.85 -10.44
N TRP A 16 -8.78 14.53 -10.54
CA TRP A 16 -7.93 13.71 -11.41
C TRP A 16 -8.10 14.13 -12.87
N SER A 17 -7.01 14.14 -13.63
CA SER A 17 -7.05 14.55 -15.04
C SER A 17 -7.85 13.59 -15.92
N SER A 18 -7.88 12.30 -15.56
CA SER A 18 -8.50 11.23 -16.34
C SER A 18 -8.96 10.05 -15.46
N ARG A 19 -9.78 9.16 -16.03
CA ARG A 19 -10.17 7.90 -15.37
C ARG A 19 -8.96 7.00 -15.12
N THR A 20 -8.03 6.95 -16.07
CA THR A 20 -6.79 6.16 -15.96
C THR A 20 -5.91 6.68 -14.84
N ALA A 21 -5.78 8.00 -14.70
CA ALA A 21 -5.06 8.61 -13.57
C ALA A 21 -5.67 8.20 -12.22
N PHE A 22 -6.99 8.21 -12.10
CA PHE A 22 -7.67 7.74 -10.89
C PHE A 22 -7.42 6.26 -10.62
N ILE A 23 -7.55 5.38 -11.63
CA ILE A 23 -7.32 3.94 -11.48
C ILE A 23 -5.86 3.68 -11.07
N LEU A 24 -4.90 4.35 -11.71
CA LEU A 24 -3.49 4.24 -11.35
C LEU A 24 -3.25 4.71 -9.93
N ALA A 25 -3.87 5.81 -9.48
CA ALA A 25 -3.74 6.31 -8.12
C ALA A 25 -4.30 5.35 -7.08
N VAL A 26 -5.49 4.78 -7.32
CA VAL A 26 -6.07 3.74 -6.46
C VAL A 26 -5.18 2.50 -6.43
N THR A 27 -4.67 2.08 -7.59
CA THR A 27 -3.75 0.94 -7.70
C THR A 27 -2.45 1.21 -6.94
N GLY A 28 -1.86 2.40 -7.09
CA GLY A 28 -0.65 2.78 -6.38
C GLY A 28 -0.85 2.98 -4.87
N SER A 29 -2.07 3.27 -4.42
CA SER A 29 -2.41 3.26 -3.00
C SER A 29 -2.51 1.84 -2.44
N ALA A 30 -2.87 0.85 -3.27
CA ALA A 30 -3.02 -0.56 -2.85
C ALA A 30 -1.71 -1.35 -3.01
N VAL A 31 -0.88 -1.01 -3.99
CA VAL A 31 0.41 -1.65 -4.24
C VAL A 31 1.49 -0.95 -3.43
N GLY A 32 2.09 -1.66 -2.48
CA GLY A 32 3.15 -1.13 -1.62
C GLY A 32 4.16 -2.16 -1.18
N LEU A 33 5.01 -1.79 -0.22
CA LEU A 33 6.02 -2.65 0.41
C LEU A 33 5.38 -3.97 0.88
N GLY A 34 4.18 -3.93 1.48
CA GLY A 34 3.48 -5.12 1.96
C GLY A 34 3.41 -6.26 0.93
N ASN A 35 3.21 -5.94 -0.36
CA ASN A 35 3.11 -6.95 -1.42
C ASN A 35 4.46 -7.55 -1.81
N ILE A 36 5.57 -6.87 -1.54
CA ILE A 36 6.91 -7.29 -1.95
C ILE A 36 7.59 -8.15 -0.89
N TRP A 37 7.45 -7.82 0.40
CA TRP A 37 8.13 -8.55 1.48
C TRP A 37 7.17 -9.35 2.37
N LYS A 38 6.09 -8.71 2.86
CA LYS A 38 5.18 -9.33 3.83
C LYS A 38 4.35 -10.43 3.19
N PHE A 39 3.78 -10.19 2.00
CA PHE A 39 2.91 -11.16 1.34
C PHE A 39 3.64 -12.48 1.02
N PRO A 40 4.82 -12.49 0.35
CA PRO A 40 5.53 -13.74 0.09
C PRO A 40 5.95 -14.47 1.36
N TYR A 41 6.37 -13.72 2.40
CA TYR A 41 6.72 -14.29 3.70
C TYR A 41 5.53 -14.99 4.37
N VAL A 42 4.40 -14.30 4.49
CA VAL A 42 3.19 -14.84 5.13
C VAL A 42 2.61 -15.99 4.31
N ALA A 43 2.56 -15.88 2.99
CA ALA A 43 2.14 -16.98 2.13
C ALA A 43 3.05 -18.20 2.30
N GLY A 44 4.37 -17.99 2.38
CA GLY A 44 5.34 -19.06 2.53
C GLY A 44 5.19 -19.86 3.82
N ILE A 45 4.93 -19.19 4.96
CA ILE A 45 4.76 -19.87 6.26
C ILE A 45 3.35 -20.44 6.49
N ASN A 46 2.34 -20.07 5.68
CA ASN A 46 0.94 -20.50 5.82
C ASN A 46 0.48 -21.46 4.70
N GLY A 47 1.37 -22.29 4.17
CA GLY A 47 0.98 -23.33 3.20
C GLY A 47 0.89 -22.85 1.74
N GLY A 48 1.56 -21.74 1.40
CA GLY A 48 1.77 -21.27 0.03
C GLY A 48 0.47 -21.05 -0.71
N GLY A 49 0.17 -21.94 -1.67
CA GLY A 49 -1.00 -21.85 -2.53
C GLY A 49 -2.33 -21.90 -1.77
N ALA A 50 -2.40 -22.62 -0.65
CA ALA A 50 -3.61 -22.69 0.17
C ALA A 50 -3.95 -21.32 0.77
N PHE A 51 -2.95 -20.63 1.31
CA PHE A 51 -3.09 -19.26 1.79
C PHE A 51 -3.50 -18.31 0.66
N VAL A 52 -2.87 -18.41 -0.52
CA VAL A 52 -3.19 -17.55 -1.67
C VAL A 52 -4.65 -17.70 -2.10
N LEU A 53 -5.19 -18.92 -2.13
CA LEU A 53 -6.59 -19.16 -2.48
C LEU A 53 -7.56 -18.51 -1.49
N VAL A 54 -7.31 -18.68 -0.18
CA VAL A 54 -8.14 -18.05 0.86
C VAL A 54 -8.03 -16.53 0.81
N TYR A 55 -6.81 -16.00 0.66
CA TYR A 55 -6.57 -14.57 0.48
C TYR A 55 -7.36 -14.00 -0.70
N LEU A 56 -7.34 -14.65 -1.87
CA LEU A 56 -8.12 -14.23 -3.03
C LEU A 56 -9.63 -14.29 -2.75
N GLY A 57 -10.10 -15.31 -2.04
CA GLY A 57 -11.48 -15.39 -1.57
C GLY A 57 -11.87 -14.20 -0.69
N CYS A 58 -11.06 -13.86 0.30
CA CYS A 58 -11.27 -12.70 1.19
C CYS A 58 -11.23 -11.38 0.41
N VAL A 59 -10.30 -11.22 -0.53
CA VAL A 59 -10.22 -10.02 -1.38
C VAL A 59 -11.49 -9.85 -2.21
N LEU A 60 -12.01 -10.92 -2.82
CA LEU A 60 -13.23 -10.86 -3.62
C LEU A 60 -14.49 -10.66 -2.77
N ALA A 61 -14.60 -11.35 -1.64
CA ALA A 61 -15.79 -11.35 -0.80
C ALA A 61 -15.89 -10.13 0.14
N VAL A 62 -14.77 -9.59 0.59
CA VAL A 62 -14.71 -8.52 1.61
C VAL A 62 -14.02 -7.29 1.06
N GLY A 63 -12.79 -7.44 0.54
CA GLY A 63 -11.99 -6.30 0.08
C GLY A 63 -12.66 -5.52 -1.06
N LEU A 64 -13.18 -6.22 -2.07
CA LEU A 64 -13.79 -5.61 -3.25
C LEU A 64 -15.09 -4.87 -2.92
N PRO A 65 -16.05 -5.44 -2.16
CA PRO A 65 -17.24 -4.71 -1.71
C PRO A 65 -16.92 -3.47 -0.86
N ILE A 66 -15.97 -3.58 0.08
CA ILE A 66 -15.56 -2.44 0.91
C ILE A 66 -14.94 -1.33 0.05
N MET A 67 -14.02 -1.67 -0.85
CA MET A 67 -13.41 -0.71 -1.77
C MET A 67 -14.47 0.01 -2.62
N MET A 68 -15.44 -0.73 -3.18
CA MET A 68 -16.54 -0.12 -3.93
C MET A 68 -17.36 0.83 -3.07
N ALA A 69 -17.68 0.44 -1.83
CA ALA A 69 -18.42 1.28 -0.90
C ALA A 69 -17.66 2.58 -0.59
N GLU A 70 -16.36 2.51 -0.27
CA GLU A 70 -15.53 3.68 0.01
C GLU A 70 -15.44 4.64 -1.18
N ILE A 71 -15.25 4.11 -2.39
CA ILE A 71 -15.21 4.92 -3.61
C ILE A 71 -16.56 5.60 -3.86
N LEU A 72 -17.68 4.90 -3.67
CA LEU A 72 -19.03 5.47 -3.84
C LEU A 72 -19.32 6.58 -2.82
N ILE A 73 -19.02 6.32 -1.54
CA ILE A 73 -19.14 7.27 -0.44
C ILE A 73 -18.29 8.52 -0.72
N GLY A 74 -17.03 8.34 -1.10
CA GLY A 74 -16.13 9.45 -1.42
C GLY A 74 -16.61 10.28 -2.62
N ARG A 75 -17.09 9.63 -3.69
CA ARG A 75 -17.63 10.31 -4.88
C ARG A 75 -18.90 11.11 -4.58
N ARG A 76 -19.74 10.63 -3.66
CA ARG A 76 -20.98 11.32 -3.24
C ARG A 76 -20.70 12.45 -2.26
N GLY A 77 -19.76 12.27 -1.33
CA GLY A 77 -19.37 13.26 -0.33
C GLY A 77 -18.55 14.41 -0.90
N ARG A 78 -17.56 14.12 -1.76
CA ARG A 78 -16.58 15.07 -2.33
C ARG A 78 -15.89 15.96 -1.29
N ARG A 79 -15.68 15.43 -0.09
CA ARG A 79 -15.00 16.07 1.05
C ARG A 79 -14.01 15.07 1.66
N ASN A 80 -13.23 15.52 2.63
CA ASN A 80 -12.37 14.61 3.42
C ASN A 80 -13.22 13.52 4.12
N PRO A 81 -12.62 12.37 4.51
CA PRO A 81 -13.36 11.22 5.05
C PRO A 81 -14.29 11.58 6.21
N VAL A 82 -13.80 12.36 7.18
CA VAL A 82 -14.56 12.79 8.36
C VAL A 82 -15.79 13.61 7.98
N ALA A 83 -15.62 14.61 7.11
CA ALA A 83 -16.71 15.49 6.67
C ALA A 83 -17.69 14.76 5.73
N THR A 84 -17.20 13.83 4.91
CA THR A 84 -18.04 12.99 4.04
C THR A 84 -18.94 12.08 4.88
N MET A 85 -18.38 11.39 5.87
CA MET A 85 -19.15 10.50 6.74
C MET A 85 -20.15 11.27 7.60
N ALA A 86 -19.80 12.45 8.10
CA ALA A 86 -20.75 13.32 8.82
C ALA A 86 -21.91 13.74 7.92
N LEU A 87 -21.62 14.20 6.70
CA LEU A 87 -22.61 14.69 5.74
C LEU A 87 -23.58 13.58 5.31
N LEU A 88 -23.04 12.43 4.90
CA LEU A 88 -23.88 11.30 4.45
C LEU A 88 -24.59 10.62 5.62
N GLY A 89 -24.00 10.67 6.82
CA GLY A 89 -24.66 10.24 8.06
C GLY A 89 -25.89 11.08 8.40
N ASP A 90 -25.82 12.40 8.21
CA ASP A 90 -26.95 13.32 8.40
C ASP A 90 -28.03 13.15 7.31
N GLU A 91 -27.61 12.90 6.06
CA GLU A 91 -28.54 12.79 4.92
C GLU A 91 -29.26 11.43 4.84
N GLU A 92 -28.55 10.34 5.14
CA GLU A 92 -29.01 8.96 4.85
C GLU A 92 -28.81 8.02 6.04
N GLY A 93 -27.75 8.23 6.83
CA GLY A 93 -27.35 7.34 7.93
C GLY A 93 -28.06 7.59 9.26
N SER A 94 -29.09 8.44 9.28
CA SER A 94 -29.89 8.83 10.45
C SER A 94 -29.13 9.53 11.59
N SER A 95 -27.82 9.81 11.46
CA SER A 95 -27.01 10.33 12.56
C SER A 95 -25.67 10.93 12.12
N ARG A 96 -25.31 12.08 12.69
CA ARG A 96 -23.98 12.70 12.50
C ARG A 96 -22.81 11.89 13.07
N HIS A 97 -23.10 10.91 13.92
CA HIS A 97 -22.09 10.10 14.62
C HIS A 97 -21.26 9.23 13.68
N TRP A 98 -21.71 8.99 12.45
CA TRP A 98 -20.90 8.37 11.39
C TRP A 98 -19.58 9.09 11.13
N ARG A 99 -19.47 10.37 11.51
CA ARG A 99 -18.21 11.13 11.55
C ARG A 99 -17.09 10.40 12.32
N LEU A 100 -17.43 9.66 13.39
CA LEU A 100 -16.48 8.91 14.20
C LEU A 100 -15.77 7.82 13.39
N LEU A 101 -16.49 7.15 12.48
CA LEU A 101 -15.90 6.16 11.58
C LEU A 101 -14.88 6.80 10.64
N GLY A 102 -15.22 7.96 10.07
CA GLY A 102 -14.27 8.74 9.25
C GLY A 102 -13.05 9.22 10.04
N ALA A 103 -13.24 9.60 11.31
CA ALA A 103 -12.16 10.01 12.20
C ALA A 103 -11.24 8.84 12.59
N ALA A 104 -11.82 7.66 12.87
CA ALA A 104 -11.08 6.44 13.11
C ALA A 104 -10.19 6.08 11.91
N GLY A 105 -10.73 6.15 10.68
CA GLY A 105 -9.94 5.91 9.46
C GLY A 105 -8.76 6.87 9.30
N VAL A 106 -8.93 8.17 9.59
CA VAL A 106 -7.83 9.14 9.56
C VAL A 106 -6.79 8.85 10.65
N ALA A 107 -7.21 8.49 11.85
CA ALA A 107 -6.31 8.11 12.94
C ALA A 107 -5.51 6.85 12.59
N THR A 108 -6.16 5.82 12.04
CA THR A 108 -5.51 4.59 11.56
C THR A 108 -4.50 4.90 10.47
N ALA A 109 -4.85 5.72 9.48
CA ALA A 109 -3.91 6.12 8.42
C ALA A 109 -2.68 6.85 8.98
N PHE A 110 -2.87 7.71 9.99
CA PHE A 110 -1.77 8.40 10.67
C PHE A 110 -0.85 7.42 11.43
N LEU A 111 -1.42 6.47 12.17
CA LEU A 111 -0.66 5.44 12.88
C LEU A 111 0.10 4.55 11.90
N ILE A 112 -0.52 4.13 10.80
CA ILE A 112 0.15 3.34 9.77
C ILE A 112 1.33 4.12 9.18
N LEU A 113 1.12 5.39 8.83
CA LEU A 113 2.17 6.23 8.27
C LEU A 113 3.39 6.33 9.21
N SER A 114 3.18 6.41 10.52
CA SER A 114 4.28 6.57 11.50
C SER A 114 5.32 5.45 11.50
N PHE A 115 4.93 4.20 11.25
CA PHE A 115 5.88 3.09 11.14
C PHE A 115 6.26 2.81 9.70
N TYR A 116 5.35 3.05 8.75
CA TYR A 116 5.60 2.76 7.34
C TYR A 116 6.67 3.69 6.76
N SER A 117 6.72 4.94 7.21
CA SER A 117 7.77 5.90 6.87
C SER A 117 9.16 5.44 7.32
N VAL A 118 9.26 4.69 8.42
CA VAL A 118 10.53 4.13 8.93
C VAL A 118 11.02 3.01 8.00
N ILE A 119 10.15 2.07 7.64
CA ILE A 119 10.48 0.96 6.73
C ILE A 119 10.85 1.51 5.33
N ALA A 120 10.12 2.51 4.86
CA ALA A 120 10.46 3.20 3.62
C ALA A 120 11.82 3.92 3.72
N GLY A 121 12.14 4.51 4.87
CA GLY A 121 13.47 5.07 5.15
C GLY A 121 14.58 4.02 5.03
N TRP A 122 14.39 2.82 5.58
CA TRP A 122 15.36 1.73 5.41
C TRP A 122 15.55 1.35 3.94
N SER A 123 14.46 1.30 3.18
CA SER A 123 14.51 1.03 1.74
C SER A 123 15.34 2.08 1.00
N MET A 124 15.19 3.37 1.34
CA MET A 124 16.03 4.45 0.80
C MET A 124 17.51 4.23 1.13
N ALA A 125 17.83 3.89 2.38
CA ALA A 125 19.20 3.61 2.79
C ALA A 125 19.85 2.51 1.93
N TYR A 126 19.11 1.44 1.65
CA TYR A 126 19.57 0.31 0.82
C TYR A 126 19.75 0.69 -0.65
N ILE A 127 18.87 1.53 -1.22
CA ILE A 127 19.04 2.04 -2.58
C ILE A 127 20.37 2.80 -2.71
N PHE A 128 20.67 3.70 -1.76
CA PHE A 128 21.91 4.46 -1.78
C PHE A 128 23.15 3.61 -1.47
N ALA A 129 23.04 2.64 -0.57
CA ALA A 129 24.13 1.69 -0.29
C ALA A 129 24.45 0.85 -1.54
N GLY A 130 23.43 0.35 -2.23
CA GLY A 130 23.58 -0.41 -3.47
C GLY A 130 24.17 0.42 -4.60
N ALA A 131 23.71 1.65 -4.78
CA ALA A 131 24.25 2.57 -5.79
C ALA A 131 25.73 2.90 -5.56
N ARG A 132 26.21 2.87 -4.31
CA ARG A 132 27.62 3.06 -3.95
C ARG A 132 28.46 1.77 -4.02
N GLY A 133 27.87 0.65 -4.45
CA GLY A 133 28.54 -0.64 -4.48
C GLY A 133 28.70 -1.29 -3.11
N GLY A 134 27.94 -0.89 -2.08
CA GLY A 134 28.05 -1.43 -0.72
C GLY A 134 27.69 -2.92 -0.58
N PHE A 135 27.17 -3.55 -1.64
CA PHE A 135 26.82 -4.98 -1.67
C PHE A 135 27.76 -5.81 -2.57
N THR A 136 28.77 -5.21 -3.20
CA THR A 136 29.65 -5.95 -4.12
C THR A 136 30.52 -6.95 -3.36
N GLY A 137 30.45 -8.22 -3.74
CA GLY A 137 31.17 -9.30 -3.05
C GLY A 137 30.67 -9.58 -1.62
N GLY A 138 29.53 -9.01 -1.23
CA GLY A 138 28.94 -9.20 0.08
C GLY A 138 28.28 -10.56 0.24
N ASP A 139 28.56 -11.24 1.34
CA ASP A 139 27.84 -12.44 1.76
C ASP A 139 26.61 -12.08 2.63
N ALA A 140 25.84 -13.09 3.02
CA ALA A 140 24.68 -12.89 3.90
C ALA A 140 25.08 -12.24 5.24
N THR A 141 26.28 -12.52 5.75
CA THR A 141 26.80 -11.95 7.00
C THR A 141 26.95 -10.44 6.90
N LEU A 142 27.56 -9.93 5.82
CA LEU A 142 27.71 -8.50 5.58
C LEU A 142 26.34 -7.82 5.49
N ILE A 143 25.40 -8.36 4.71
CA ILE A 143 24.08 -7.75 4.50
C ILE A 143 23.29 -7.68 5.81
N ASN A 144 23.32 -8.75 6.61
CA ASN A 144 22.68 -8.77 7.93
C ASN A 144 23.35 -7.79 8.90
N GLY A 145 24.68 -7.67 8.87
CA GLY A 145 25.42 -6.70 9.69
C GLY A 145 25.06 -5.25 9.34
N LEU A 146 24.96 -4.92 8.05
CA LEU A 146 24.52 -3.60 7.60
C LEU A 146 23.08 -3.29 8.06
N PHE A 147 22.19 -4.28 7.99
CA PHE A 147 20.82 -4.14 8.48
C PHE A 147 20.77 -3.87 9.98
N ALA A 148 21.53 -4.67 10.76
CA ALA A 148 21.59 -4.54 12.21
C ALA A 148 22.16 -3.17 12.64
N GLN A 149 23.16 -2.65 11.93
CA GLN A 149 23.70 -1.31 12.17
C GLN A 149 22.67 -0.21 11.89
N LEU A 150 21.91 -0.35 10.80
CA LEU A 150 20.86 0.61 10.44
C LEU A 150 19.74 0.63 11.49
N GLN A 151 19.27 -0.53 11.92
CA GLN A 151 18.23 -0.67 12.93
C GLN A 151 18.69 -0.26 14.34
N GLY A 152 19.94 -0.58 14.69
CA GLY A 152 20.53 -0.25 15.99
C GLY A 152 20.84 1.24 16.18
N SER A 153 20.90 2.01 15.09
CA SER A 153 21.21 3.45 15.13
C SER A 153 19.95 4.30 14.91
N TRP A 154 19.40 4.83 16.01
CA TRP A 154 18.27 5.76 15.94
C TRP A 154 18.57 7.00 15.10
N ARG A 155 19.84 7.45 15.06
CA ARG A 155 20.28 8.59 14.24
C ARG A 155 20.16 8.27 12.75
N MET A 156 20.69 7.13 12.32
CA MET A 156 20.64 6.73 10.91
C MET A 156 19.21 6.47 10.46
N THR A 157 18.43 5.72 11.25
CA THR A 157 17.02 5.48 10.97
C THR A 157 16.23 6.78 10.94
N GLY A 158 16.45 7.68 11.91
CA GLY A 158 15.79 9.00 11.96
C GLY A 158 16.11 9.90 10.77
N LEU A 159 17.36 9.89 10.29
CA LEU A 159 17.76 10.65 9.10
C LEU A 159 17.04 10.15 7.84
N TRP A 160 17.05 8.85 7.58
CA TRP A 160 16.39 8.27 6.40
C TRP A 160 14.87 8.38 6.45
N HIS A 161 14.28 8.22 7.64
CA HIS A 161 12.87 8.50 7.87
C HIS A 161 12.53 9.95 7.51
N THR A 162 13.30 10.91 8.04
CA THR A 162 13.06 12.34 7.80
C THR A 162 13.23 12.69 6.33
N PHE A 163 14.22 12.10 5.67
CA PHE A 163 14.41 12.25 4.23
C PHE A 163 13.20 11.74 3.42
N PHE A 164 12.71 10.53 3.73
CA PHE A 164 11.53 9.96 3.09
C PHE A 164 10.26 10.80 3.34
N MET A 165 10.06 11.27 4.58
CA MET A 165 8.95 12.16 4.92
C MET A 165 9.03 13.48 4.17
N GLY A 166 10.22 14.06 4.01
CA GLY A 166 10.44 15.26 3.20
C GLY A 166 9.98 15.07 1.76
N LEU A 167 10.35 13.95 1.12
CA LEU A 167 9.89 13.61 -0.23
C LEU A 167 8.37 13.46 -0.29
N THR A 168 7.78 12.79 0.70
CA THR A 168 6.33 12.59 0.81
C THR A 168 5.59 13.92 0.92
N VAL A 169 6.05 14.81 1.80
CA VAL A 169 5.49 16.17 1.97
C VAL A 169 5.60 16.97 0.69
N VAL A 170 6.74 16.91 -0.01
CA VAL A 170 6.94 17.62 -1.29
C VAL A 170 5.96 17.14 -2.36
N VAL A 171 5.71 15.84 -2.47
CA VAL A 171 4.72 15.29 -3.41
C VAL A 171 3.30 15.72 -3.03
N VAL A 172 2.94 15.62 -1.75
CA VAL A 172 1.59 15.98 -1.26
C VAL A 172 1.34 17.49 -1.38
N ALA A 173 2.33 18.32 -1.09
CA ALA A 173 2.23 19.78 -1.17
C ALA A 173 2.00 20.30 -2.61
N ARG A 174 2.44 19.55 -3.63
CA ARG A 174 2.15 19.83 -5.05
C ARG A 174 0.71 19.46 -5.45
N GLY A 175 -0.08 18.90 -4.54
CA GLY A 175 -1.49 18.57 -4.76
C GLY A 175 -1.72 17.33 -5.61
N VAL A 176 -2.99 17.11 -5.97
CA VAL A 176 -3.44 15.88 -6.62
C VAL A 176 -2.87 15.73 -8.04
N ARG A 177 -2.98 16.78 -8.87
CA ARG A 177 -2.62 16.71 -10.29
C ARG A 177 -1.11 16.80 -10.54
N ASP A 178 -0.44 17.79 -9.95
CA ASP A 178 0.98 18.04 -10.21
C ASP A 178 1.91 17.27 -9.27
N GLY A 179 1.39 16.76 -8.16
CA GLY A 179 2.12 15.91 -7.22
C GLY A 179 1.78 14.43 -7.38
N LEU A 180 0.67 14.00 -6.78
CA LEU A 180 0.28 12.60 -6.66
C LEU A 180 0.13 11.90 -8.01
N GLU A 181 -0.62 12.49 -8.93
CA GLU A 181 -0.91 11.88 -10.24
C GLU A 181 0.38 11.67 -11.05
N ARG A 182 1.25 12.68 -11.13
CA ARG A 182 2.54 12.56 -11.82
C ARG A 182 3.45 11.51 -11.19
N ALA A 183 3.52 11.48 -9.84
CA ALA A 183 4.33 10.50 -9.14
C ALA A 183 3.86 9.07 -9.47
N VAL A 184 2.56 8.81 -9.39
CA VAL A 184 2.00 7.48 -9.66
C VAL A 184 2.17 7.08 -11.14
N GLN A 185 1.96 7.99 -12.09
CA GLN A 185 2.13 7.70 -13.52
C GLN A 185 3.56 7.31 -13.90
N ILE A 186 4.56 7.73 -13.13
CA ILE A 186 5.97 7.39 -13.36
C ILE A 186 6.36 6.15 -12.53
N LEU A 187 6.08 6.18 -11.23
CA LEU A 187 6.56 5.18 -10.28
C LEU A 187 5.87 3.82 -10.45
N MET A 188 4.58 3.78 -10.79
CA MET A 188 3.86 2.50 -10.96
C MET A 188 4.37 1.71 -12.18
N PRO A 189 4.46 2.28 -13.39
CA PRO A 189 5.05 1.56 -14.52
C PRO A 189 6.51 1.17 -14.29
N ALA A 190 7.30 2.03 -13.63
CA ALA A 190 8.68 1.71 -13.27
C ALA A 190 8.76 0.50 -12.33
N LEU A 191 7.89 0.42 -11.32
CA LEU A 191 7.80 -0.73 -10.42
C LEU A 191 7.45 -2.00 -11.17
N VAL A 192 6.44 -1.97 -12.04
CA VAL A 192 6.05 -3.13 -12.85
C VAL A 192 7.20 -3.58 -13.76
N GLY A 193 7.87 -2.63 -14.42
CA GLY A 193 9.04 -2.93 -15.25
C GLY A 193 10.18 -3.57 -14.45
N LEU A 194 10.46 -3.07 -13.26
CA LEU A 194 11.47 -3.65 -12.36
C LEU A 194 11.09 -5.06 -11.92
N LEU A 195 9.83 -5.32 -11.56
CA LEU A 195 9.36 -6.64 -11.18
C LEU A 195 9.46 -7.64 -12.34
N LEU A 196 9.13 -7.22 -13.56
CA LEU A 196 9.29 -8.06 -14.76
C LEU A 196 10.77 -8.37 -15.04
N LEU A 197 11.67 -7.42 -14.83
CA LEU A 197 13.10 -7.63 -14.95
C LEU A 197 13.59 -8.66 -13.91
N LEU A 198 13.19 -8.51 -12.65
CA LEU A 198 13.52 -9.46 -11.58
C LEU A 198 12.94 -10.86 -11.84
N LEU A 199 11.73 -10.93 -12.39
CA LEU A 199 11.14 -12.20 -12.83
C LEU A 199 11.98 -12.86 -13.92
N GLY A 200 12.37 -12.10 -14.96
CA GLY A 200 13.25 -12.60 -16.01
C GLY A 200 14.60 -13.09 -15.47
N TYR A 201 15.19 -12.36 -14.53
CA TYR A 201 16.42 -12.76 -13.85
C TYR A 201 16.24 -14.05 -13.02
N SER A 202 15.13 -14.15 -12.28
CA SER A 202 14.82 -15.34 -11.47
C SER A 202 14.67 -16.61 -12.31
N ILE A 203 14.10 -16.50 -13.52
CA ILE A 203 13.99 -17.62 -14.46
C ILE A 203 15.38 -18.13 -14.89
N VAL A 204 16.32 -17.23 -15.15
CA VAL A 204 17.69 -17.58 -15.57
C VAL A 204 18.51 -18.21 -14.43
N GLN A 205 18.21 -17.87 -13.17
CA GLN A 205 18.90 -18.40 -11.98
C GLN A 205 18.54 -19.88 -11.63
N GLY A 206 17.62 -20.52 -12.38
CA GLY A 206 17.43 -21.98 -12.36
C GLY A 206 16.44 -22.53 -11.33
N ALA A 207 16.22 -21.87 -10.18
CA ALA A 207 15.30 -22.33 -9.12
C ALA A 207 13.82 -21.93 -9.33
N PHE A 208 13.47 -21.40 -10.50
CA PHE A 208 12.15 -20.81 -10.76
C PHE A 208 11.00 -21.81 -10.61
N LEU A 209 11.18 -23.04 -11.09
CA LEU A 209 10.11 -24.05 -11.05
C LEU A 209 9.80 -24.52 -9.62
N GLU A 210 10.82 -24.59 -8.76
CA GLU A 210 10.64 -24.90 -7.33
C GLU A 210 9.88 -23.78 -6.62
N GLY A 211 10.19 -22.51 -6.94
CA GLY A 211 9.45 -21.35 -6.43
C GLY A 211 7.97 -21.37 -6.85
N LEU A 212 7.68 -21.73 -8.10
CA LEU A 212 6.30 -21.89 -8.57
C LEU A 212 5.56 -23.01 -7.84
N ARG A 213 6.19 -24.18 -7.70
CA ARG A 213 5.59 -25.30 -6.95
C ARG A 213 5.33 -24.91 -5.51
N PHE A 214 6.29 -24.28 -4.84
CA PHE A 214 6.13 -23.79 -3.48
C PHE A 214 4.95 -22.82 -3.33
N LEU A 215 4.78 -21.89 -4.28
CA LEU A 215 3.75 -20.87 -4.21
C LEU A 215 2.36 -21.36 -4.64
N PHE A 216 2.27 -22.31 -5.58
CA PHE A 216 1.00 -22.72 -6.18
C PHE A 216 0.54 -24.12 -5.80
N GLU A 217 1.37 -24.95 -5.16
CA GLU A 217 0.95 -26.23 -4.60
C GLU A 217 0.24 -26.00 -3.25
N PRO A 218 -1.08 -26.20 -3.18
CA PRO A 218 -1.84 -25.83 -2.00
C PRO A 218 -1.66 -26.87 -0.89
N LYS A 219 -1.05 -26.47 0.22
CA LYS A 219 -0.88 -27.31 1.41
C LYS A 219 -1.89 -26.91 2.49
N PHE A 220 -3.10 -27.45 2.40
CA PHE A 220 -4.17 -27.13 3.37
C PHE A 220 -3.84 -27.60 4.79
N ASP A 221 -3.05 -28.66 4.95
CA ASP A 221 -2.61 -29.14 6.27
C ASP A 221 -1.72 -28.13 7.01
N ALA A 222 -1.06 -27.24 6.28
CA ALA A 222 -0.23 -26.17 6.83
C ALA A 222 -1.01 -24.86 7.07
N LEU A 223 -2.29 -24.79 6.68
CA LEU A 223 -3.12 -23.61 6.85
C LEU A 223 -3.87 -23.67 8.18
N THR A 224 -3.46 -22.82 9.12
CA THR A 224 -4.11 -22.71 10.43
C THR A 224 -5.22 -21.65 10.43
N ALA A 225 -6.03 -21.63 11.50
CA ALA A 225 -7.02 -20.57 11.71
C ALA A 225 -6.38 -19.17 11.73
N ASP A 226 -5.19 -19.05 12.33
CA ASP A 226 -4.42 -17.80 12.32
C ASP A 226 -3.98 -17.42 10.90
N GLY A 227 -3.61 -18.40 10.07
CA GLY A 227 -3.33 -18.20 8.65
C GLY A 227 -4.54 -17.65 7.88
N VAL A 228 -5.74 -18.14 8.18
CA VAL A 228 -6.99 -17.61 7.60
C VAL A 228 -7.27 -16.18 8.06
N LEU A 229 -7.06 -15.87 9.35
CA LEU A 229 -7.19 -14.50 9.86
C LEU A 229 -6.18 -13.56 9.21
N MET A 230 -4.94 -14.00 9.04
CA MET A 230 -3.91 -13.25 8.32
C MET A 230 -4.25 -13.04 6.84
N ALA A 231 -4.98 -13.96 6.21
CA ALA A 231 -5.43 -13.84 4.82
C ALA A 231 -6.57 -12.82 4.68
N LEU A 232 -7.40 -12.64 5.72
CA LEU A 232 -8.49 -11.67 5.73
C LEU A 232 -8.00 -10.23 5.87
N GLY A 233 -6.90 -10.02 6.61
CA GLY A 233 -6.22 -8.72 6.77
C GLY A 233 -6.08 -8.28 8.21
#